data_AF-A0A7S4B1P3-F1
#
_entry.id   AF-A0A7S4B1P3-F1
#
_cell.length_a   1.000
_cell.length_b   1.000
_cell.length_c   1.000
_cell.angle_alpha   90.00
_cell.angle_beta   90.00
_cell.angle_gamma   90.00
#
_symmetry.space_group_name_H-M   'P 1'
#
loop_
_entity.id
_entity.type
_entity.pdbx_description
1 polymer ?
#
loop_
_entity_poly.entity_id
_entity_poly.type
_entity_poly.pdbx_seq_one_letter_code
_entity_poly.pdbx_strand_id
1 'polypeptide(L)'
;DTFLEQSPFAISENVDKNNPPQGIYYSGVGTELLHALDQGEVSTQHFDLYVVNTSRYVPRLSLRNGLKEGVGDFAVINLADDQSCTFSYSFVNPESGELYKLSQNYTVWFVDIDAGQDGSLTESIQVCGALQYSLSDDVYGVKSSIKVMALDGPGCYEFTATEFGTGDNNPTLASEIFLPVEEMNTYAINNVLNHLVAITFPAGSSGFDVRYSISAAEFPGTSGRNVLFTSYTQAMEGRSPCQPLAPPPLQTGSTAVLGSVVAFASSQARDDADDARPPNDAPLDISVRLTPSVNSLTMLVSDRRFILVLAVGLLCVASSFLCFFFFFYSGLASSRKVRLEARRAPRPT
;
A
#
# COMPACT_ATOMS: atom_id res chain seq x y z
N ASP A 1 0.75 1.08 -31.05
CA ASP A 1 1.54 2.32 -30.86
C ASP A 1 2.00 2.36 -29.40
N THR A 2 2.61 1.27 -28.95
CA THR A 2 4.05 0.94 -28.92
C THR A 2 4.78 1.63 -27.79
N PHE A 3 5.12 0.79 -26.80
CA PHE A 3 6.06 1.06 -25.74
C PHE A 3 7.43 1.37 -26.38
N LEU A 4 7.99 2.53 -26.06
CA LEU A 4 9.41 2.85 -26.25
C LEU A 4 9.90 3.19 -24.84
N GLU A 5 10.99 2.63 -24.32
CA GLU A 5 12.32 2.63 -24.93
C GLU A 5 13.16 1.37 -24.70
N GLN A 6 14.23 1.30 -25.50
CA GLN A 6 15.20 0.24 -25.68
C GLN A 6 15.78 -0.30 -24.38
N SER A 7 15.49 -1.57 -24.08
CA SER A 7 16.29 -2.38 -23.16
C SER A 7 17.28 -3.23 -23.97
N PRO A 8 18.58 -3.27 -23.60
CA PRO A 8 19.65 -3.93 -24.35
C PRO A 8 19.72 -5.44 -24.12
N PHE A 9 18.65 -6.09 -23.62
CA PHE A 9 18.72 -7.51 -23.33
C PHE A 9 19.23 -8.31 -24.50
N ALA A 10 20.26 -9.12 -24.24
CA ALA A 10 20.73 -10.16 -25.12
C ALA A 10 19.56 -11.13 -25.32
N ILE A 11 18.78 -10.81 -26.35
CA ILE A 11 17.64 -11.56 -26.80
C ILE A 11 18.12 -13.00 -27.00
N SER A 12 17.65 -13.91 -26.15
CA SER A 12 17.73 -15.36 -26.35
C SER A 12 17.56 -15.68 -27.84
N GLU A 13 18.41 -16.54 -28.41
CA GLU A 13 18.44 -16.83 -29.86
C GLU A 13 17.08 -17.29 -30.44
N ASN A 14 16.09 -17.59 -29.58
CA ASN A 14 14.75 -18.06 -29.94
C ASN A 14 13.65 -16.99 -29.91
N VAL A 15 13.93 -15.73 -29.56
CA VAL A 15 12.91 -14.67 -29.68
C VAL A 15 12.96 -14.10 -31.09
N ASP A 16 11.79 -13.89 -31.70
CA ASP A 16 11.67 -13.31 -33.04
C ASP A 16 12.37 -11.95 -33.07
N LYS A 17 13.53 -11.91 -33.71
CA LYS A 17 14.34 -10.69 -33.86
C LYS A 17 13.59 -9.56 -34.58
N ASN A 18 12.51 -9.89 -35.30
CA ASN A 18 11.70 -8.90 -35.99
C ASN A 18 10.61 -8.29 -35.11
N ASN A 19 10.38 -8.84 -33.91
CA ASN A 19 9.37 -8.33 -32.98
C ASN A 19 9.75 -8.65 -31.52
N PRO A 20 10.81 -8.01 -30.98
CA PRO A 20 11.16 -8.19 -29.58
C PRO A 20 9.95 -7.83 -28.71
N PRO A 21 9.61 -8.63 -27.68
CA PRO A 21 8.57 -8.26 -26.73
C PRO A 21 8.92 -6.89 -26.17
N GLN A 22 8.01 -5.93 -26.37
CA GLN A 22 8.19 -4.60 -25.81
C GLN A 22 7.85 -4.71 -24.32
N GLY A 23 8.83 -4.43 -23.47
CA GLY A 23 8.69 -4.44 -22.02
C GLY A 23 9.24 -3.17 -21.41
N ILE A 24 8.93 -2.93 -20.14
CA ILE A 24 9.47 -1.82 -19.37
C ILE A 24 10.59 -2.36 -18.49
N TYR A 25 11.76 -1.74 -18.60
CA TYR A 25 12.90 -2.02 -17.76
C TYR A 25 12.93 -1.02 -16.60
N TYR A 26 12.99 -1.53 -15.38
CA TYR A 26 13.11 -0.74 -14.17
C TYR A 26 14.43 -1.10 -13.50
N SER A 27 15.37 -0.15 -13.47
CA SER A 27 16.68 -0.34 -12.85
C SER A 27 16.64 -0.08 -11.35
N GLY A 28 17.45 -0.84 -10.60
CA GLY A 28 17.69 -0.63 -9.17
C GLY A 28 16.47 -0.79 -8.27
N VAL A 29 15.41 -1.46 -8.74
CA VAL A 29 14.17 -1.59 -7.97
C VAL A 29 14.34 -2.54 -6.79
N GLY A 30 15.15 -3.60 -6.97
CA GLY A 30 15.32 -4.67 -6.00
C GLY A 30 16.71 -4.74 -5.39
N THR A 31 16.75 -5.13 -4.12
CA THR A 31 17.98 -5.48 -3.42
C THR A 31 17.75 -6.74 -2.60
N GLU A 32 18.70 -7.67 -2.68
CA GLU A 32 18.77 -8.87 -1.85
C GLU A 32 19.98 -8.76 -0.91
N LEU A 33 19.76 -9.01 0.39
CA LEU A 33 20.84 -9.15 1.36
C LEU A 33 21.28 -10.61 1.40
N LEU A 34 22.51 -10.86 0.98
CA LEU A 34 23.10 -12.19 1.00
C LEU A 34 23.91 -12.33 2.29
N HIS A 35 23.46 -13.24 3.16
CA HIS A 35 24.22 -13.62 4.35
C HIS A 35 25.30 -14.63 3.96
N ALA A 36 26.57 -14.25 4.03
CA ALA A 36 27.67 -15.20 3.90
C ALA A 36 27.66 -16.16 5.08
N LEU A 37 27.32 -17.43 4.81
CA LEU A 37 27.12 -18.48 5.82
C LEU A 37 28.32 -18.64 6.77
N ASP A 38 29.53 -18.30 6.32
CA ASP A 38 30.77 -18.63 7.04
C ASP A 38 31.47 -17.43 7.69
N GLN A 39 31.07 -16.18 7.41
CA GLN A 39 31.84 -15.00 7.86
C GLN A 39 31.01 -13.89 8.49
N GLY A 40 29.67 -14.01 8.53
CA GLY A 40 28.80 -12.95 9.03
C GLY A 40 28.86 -11.67 8.18
N GLU A 41 29.50 -11.73 7.00
CA GLU A 41 29.50 -10.67 6.02
C GLU A 41 28.13 -10.65 5.34
N VAL A 42 27.50 -9.48 5.34
CA VAL A 42 26.27 -9.22 4.59
C VAL A 42 26.70 -8.54 3.30
N SER A 43 26.56 -9.23 2.17
CA SER A 43 26.73 -8.61 0.86
C SER A 43 25.36 -8.23 0.28
N THR A 44 25.37 -7.22 -0.57
CA THR A 44 24.15 -6.68 -1.16
C THR A 44 24.17 -6.99 -2.65
N GLN A 45 23.18 -7.74 -3.12
CA GLN A 45 23.00 -8.01 -4.54
C GLN A 45 21.84 -7.18 -5.08
N HIS A 46 22.12 -6.36 -6.08
CA HIS A 46 21.10 -5.60 -6.78
C HIS A 46 20.55 -6.39 -7.95
N PHE A 47 19.27 -6.21 -8.23
CA PHE A 47 18.63 -6.70 -9.44
C PHE A 47 17.61 -5.71 -9.97
N ASP A 48 17.41 -5.79 -11.28
CA ASP A 48 16.47 -4.97 -12.03
C ASP A 48 15.19 -5.78 -12.29
N LEU A 49 14.12 -5.07 -12.64
CA LEU A 49 12.85 -5.68 -13.04
C LEU A 49 12.58 -5.43 -14.51
N TYR A 50 12.29 -6.50 -15.23
CA TYR A 50 11.78 -6.41 -16.59
C TYR A 50 10.33 -6.86 -16.64
N VAL A 51 9.44 -5.96 -17.08
CA VAL A 51 7.99 -6.17 -17.04
C VAL A 51 7.43 -6.20 -18.44
N VAL A 52 6.71 -7.27 -18.78
CA VAL A 52 6.08 -7.47 -20.09
C VAL A 52 4.60 -7.79 -19.90
N ASN A 53 3.71 -7.16 -20.66
CA ASN A 53 2.31 -7.56 -20.68
C ASN A 53 2.14 -8.88 -21.47
N THR A 54 1.45 -9.86 -20.88
CA THR A 54 1.15 -11.16 -21.50
C THR A 54 -0.27 -11.23 -22.06
N SER A 55 -1.10 -10.23 -21.75
CA SER A 55 -2.41 -10.02 -22.36
C SER A 55 -2.49 -8.65 -23.05
N ARG A 56 -3.64 -8.35 -23.66
CA ARG A 56 -3.88 -7.03 -24.26
C ARG A 56 -3.73 -5.94 -23.20
N TYR A 57 -2.88 -4.96 -23.50
CA TYR A 57 -2.65 -3.80 -22.66
C TYR A 57 -3.13 -2.53 -23.35
N VAL A 58 -3.94 -1.74 -22.64
CA VAL A 58 -4.45 -0.46 -23.12
C VAL A 58 -4.21 0.58 -22.02
N PRO A 59 -3.13 1.37 -22.12
CA PRO A 59 -2.88 2.44 -21.16
C PRO A 59 -3.84 3.60 -21.40
N ARG A 60 -4.21 4.32 -20.33
CA ARG A 60 -4.90 5.61 -20.43
C ARG A 60 -3.97 6.72 -20.90
N LEU A 61 -2.72 6.70 -20.43
CA LEU A 61 -1.63 7.64 -20.74
C LEU A 61 -0.29 6.90 -20.65
N SER A 62 0.23 6.40 -21.77
CA SER A 62 1.48 5.63 -21.81
C SER A 62 2.69 6.37 -21.22
N LEU A 63 2.70 7.70 -21.30
CA LEU A 63 3.77 8.56 -20.73
C LEU A 63 3.84 8.49 -19.19
N ARG A 64 2.86 7.90 -18.52
CA ARG A 64 2.89 7.68 -17.06
C ARG A 64 3.58 6.38 -16.66
N ASN A 65 3.84 5.47 -17.60
CA ASN A 65 4.51 4.22 -17.31
C ASN A 65 6.01 4.43 -17.10
N GLY A 66 6.62 3.53 -16.33
CA GLY A 66 8.06 3.55 -16.08
C GLY A 66 8.40 4.06 -14.68
N LEU A 67 9.67 4.41 -14.49
CA LEU A 67 10.12 5.08 -13.27
C LEU A 67 9.71 6.55 -13.32
N LYS A 68 9.02 7.03 -12.30
CA LYS A 68 8.56 8.41 -12.27
C LYS A 68 9.72 9.33 -11.86
N GLU A 69 10.40 9.94 -12.84
CA GLU A 69 11.45 10.92 -12.57
C GLU A 69 10.97 12.01 -11.60
N GLY A 70 11.71 12.22 -10.51
CA GLY A 70 11.40 13.21 -9.49
C GLY A 70 10.31 12.85 -8.48
N VAL A 71 9.66 11.67 -8.61
CA VAL A 71 8.62 11.19 -7.67
C VAL A 71 8.95 9.79 -7.13
N GLY A 72 10.25 9.57 -6.90
CA GLY A 72 10.73 8.51 -6.03
C GLY A 72 10.89 7.12 -6.66
N ASP A 73 11.26 6.18 -5.80
CA ASP A 73 11.69 4.81 -6.11
C ASP A 73 10.53 3.86 -6.48
N PHE A 74 9.48 4.39 -7.12
CA PHE A 74 8.31 3.65 -7.56
C PHE A 74 8.29 3.48 -9.08
N ALA A 75 8.05 2.24 -9.48
CA ALA A 75 7.63 1.89 -10.80
C ALA A 75 6.13 2.12 -10.95
N VAL A 76 5.71 2.60 -12.13
CA VAL A 76 4.31 2.90 -12.42
C VAL A 76 3.83 2.07 -13.62
N ILE A 77 2.62 1.52 -13.50
CA ILE A 77 1.84 0.97 -14.60
C ILE A 77 0.50 1.70 -14.65
N ASN A 78 0.23 2.37 -15.76
CA ASN A 78 -1.02 3.04 -16.05
C ASN A 78 -1.94 2.14 -16.88
N LEU A 79 -3.21 2.03 -16.53
CA LEU A 79 -4.18 1.23 -17.28
C LEU A 79 -5.45 2.05 -17.52
N ALA A 80 -6.08 1.85 -18.67
CA ALA A 80 -7.38 2.45 -18.97
C ALA A 80 -8.51 1.76 -18.18
N ASP A 81 -9.64 2.44 -18.08
CA ASP A 81 -10.83 1.90 -17.45
C ASP A 81 -11.43 0.72 -18.24
N ASP A 82 -12.16 -0.14 -17.52
CA ASP A 82 -12.73 -1.38 -18.07
C ASP A 82 -11.67 -2.28 -18.75
N GLN A 83 -10.46 -2.31 -18.19
CA GLN A 83 -9.37 -3.14 -18.68
C GLN A 83 -8.84 -4.05 -17.57
N SER A 84 -8.33 -5.19 -18.01
CA SER A 84 -7.55 -6.13 -17.20
C SER A 84 -6.34 -6.55 -18.01
N CYS A 85 -5.16 -6.43 -17.42
CA CYS A 85 -3.91 -6.82 -18.06
C CYS A 85 -3.06 -7.67 -17.13
N THR A 86 -2.56 -8.81 -17.63
CA THR A 86 -1.54 -9.60 -16.95
C THR A 86 -0.16 -9.14 -17.38
N PHE A 87 0.70 -8.91 -16.39
CA PHE A 87 2.08 -8.52 -16.52
C PHE A 87 2.96 -9.60 -15.91
N SER A 88 3.99 -10.01 -16.66
CA SER A 88 5.04 -10.89 -16.20
C SER A 88 6.23 -10.06 -15.78
N TYR A 89 6.68 -10.24 -14.54
CA TYR A 89 7.81 -9.58 -13.93
C TYR A 89 8.96 -10.57 -13.89
N SER A 90 10.09 -10.21 -14.49
CA SER A 90 11.32 -11.00 -14.45
C SER A 90 12.36 -10.25 -13.63
N PHE A 91 13.05 -10.97 -12.73
CA PHE A 91 14.23 -10.44 -12.05
C PHE A 91 15.44 -10.57 -12.97
N VAL A 92 16.28 -9.55 -12.97
CA VAL A 92 17.36 -9.45 -13.95
C VAL A 92 18.63 -8.98 -13.26
N ASN A 93 19.74 -9.65 -13.57
CA ASN A 93 21.05 -9.15 -13.18
C ASN A 93 21.41 -7.91 -14.02
N PRO A 94 21.65 -6.74 -13.40
CA PRO A 94 21.88 -5.48 -14.12
C PRO A 94 23.19 -5.47 -14.92
N GLU A 95 24.16 -6.30 -14.56
CA GLU A 95 25.46 -6.37 -15.21
C GLU A 95 25.44 -7.30 -16.43
N SER A 96 24.84 -8.49 -16.29
CA SER A 96 24.82 -9.50 -17.35
C SER A 96 23.58 -9.45 -18.24
N GLY A 97 22.48 -8.88 -17.75
CA GLY A 97 21.16 -8.94 -18.39
C GLY A 97 20.50 -10.32 -18.33
N GLU A 98 21.07 -11.28 -17.61
CA GLU A 98 20.48 -12.62 -17.46
C GLU A 98 19.39 -12.64 -16.39
N LEU A 99 18.51 -13.64 -16.44
CA LEU A 99 17.49 -13.85 -15.39
C LEU A 99 18.16 -14.08 -14.05
N TYR A 100 17.82 -13.24 -13.08
CA TYR A 100 18.23 -13.38 -11.70
C TYR A 100 17.28 -14.34 -10.98
N LYS A 101 17.81 -15.26 -10.17
CA LYS A 101 17.02 -16.08 -9.26
C LYS A 101 17.25 -15.61 -7.85
N LEU A 102 16.16 -15.31 -7.15
CA LEU A 102 16.21 -14.93 -5.74
C LEU A 102 16.82 -16.06 -4.92
N SER A 103 17.73 -15.72 -4.02
CA SER A 103 18.28 -16.66 -3.03
C SER A 103 17.44 -16.73 -1.76
N GLN A 104 16.63 -15.70 -1.48
CA GLN A 104 15.71 -15.63 -0.35
C GLN A 104 14.30 -15.21 -0.76
N ASN A 105 13.38 -15.24 0.20
CA ASN A 105 12.03 -14.75 -0.02
C ASN A 105 12.05 -13.25 -0.31
N TYR A 106 11.20 -12.81 -1.22
CA TYR A 106 11.25 -11.44 -1.74
C TYR A 106 9.88 -10.79 -1.69
N THR A 107 9.81 -9.57 -1.16
CA THR A 107 8.57 -8.82 -1.00
C THR A 107 8.49 -7.68 -1.99
N VAL A 108 7.38 -7.62 -2.75
CA VAL A 108 6.99 -6.48 -3.57
C VAL A 108 5.86 -5.74 -2.90
N TRP A 109 5.94 -4.42 -2.89
CA TRP A 109 4.93 -3.54 -2.35
C TRP A 109 4.18 -2.91 -3.51
N PHE A 110 2.87 -3.10 -3.52
CA PHE A 110 1.96 -2.36 -4.37
C PHE A 110 1.27 -1.30 -3.52
N VAL A 111 1.25 -0.08 -4.01
CA VAL A 111 0.69 1.09 -3.33
C VAL A 111 -0.22 1.82 -4.30
N ASP A 112 -1.02 2.74 -3.75
CA ASP A 112 -2.03 3.45 -4.52
C ASP A 112 -3.06 2.47 -5.12
N ILE A 113 -3.54 1.49 -4.32
CA ILE A 113 -4.66 0.64 -4.70
C ILE A 113 -5.95 1.28 -4.16
N ASP A 114 -6.61 2.05 -5.02
CA ASP A 114 -7.79 2.82 -4.66
C ASP A 114 -8.97 2.63 -5.64
N ALA A 115 -10.09 3.27 -5.31
CA ALA A 115 -11.25 3.32 -6.18
C ALA A 115 -11.58 4.77 -6.55
N GLY A 116 -12.31 4.92 -7.65
CA GLY A 116 -13.05 6.15 -7.96
C GLY A 116 -14.28 6.35 -7.13
N GLN A 117 -14.87 7.53 -7.32
CA GLN A 117 -16.07 7.93 -6.63
C GLN A 117 -17.18 6.91 -6.92
N ASP A 118 -17.96 6.60 -5.89
CA ASP A 118 -19.07 5.63 -5.95
C ASP A 118 -18.66 4.22 -6.42
N GLY A 119 -17.39 3.83 -6.24
CA GLY A 119 -16.86 2.51 -6.62
C GLY A 119 -16.55 2.36 -8.11
N SER A 120 -16.66 3.43 -8.90
CA SER A 120 -16.12 3.45 -10.28
C SER A 120 -14.61 3.28 -10.27
N LEU A 121 -13.98 2.88 -11.38
CA LEU A 121 -12.51 2.80 -11.49
C LEU A 121 -11.83 2.05 -10.33
N THR A 122 -12.47 1.01 -9.80
CA THR A 122 -11.95 0.21 -8.70
C THR A 122 -10.75 -0.58 -9.19
N GLU A 123 -9.61 -0.40 -8.53
CA GLU A 123 -8.40 -1.13 -8.82
C GLU A 123 -8.40 -2.51 -8.17
N SER A 124 -7.83 -3.48 -8.88
CA SER A 124 -7.59 -4.81 -8.34
C SER A 124 -6.31 -5.42 -8.86
N ILE A 125 -5.67 -6.19 -7.98
CA ILE A 125 -4.44 -6.93 -8.25
C ILE A 125 -4.72 -8.39 -7.94
N GLN A 126 -4.52 -9.26 -8.93
CA GLN A 126 -4.55 -10.70 -8.75
C GLN A 126 -3.14 -11.27 -8.94
N VAL A 127 -2.73 -12.10 -7.99
CA VAL A 127 -1.43 -12.79 -7.98
C VAL A 127 -1.63 -14.27 -7.71
N CYS A 128 -0.68 -15.10 -8.13
CA CYS A 128 -0.57 -16.51 -7.77
C CYS A 128 0.88 -16.85 -7.39
N GLY A 129 1.07 -17.95 -6.65
CA GLY A 129 2.40 -18.36 -6.21
C GLY A 129 3.00 -17.48 -5.10
N ALA A 130 2.20 -16.62 -4.47
CA ALA A 130 2.64 -15.86 -3.30
C ALA A 130 2.76 -16.80 -2.08
N LEU A 131 3.83 -16.65 -1.31
CA LEU A 131 3.98 -17.33 -0.02
C LEU A 131 3.04 -16.74 1.03
N GLN A 132 2.99 -15.41 1.09
CA GLN A 132 2.18 -14.64 2.01
C GLN A 132 1.94 -13.24 1.45
N TYR A 133 1.01 -12.53 2.07
CA TYR A 133 0.83 -11.10 1.89
C TYR A 133 0.73 -10.43 3.26
N SER A 134 0.91 -9.13 3.30
CA SER A 134 0.65 -8.31 4.48
C SER A 134 -0.05 -7.03 4.05
N LEU A 135 -1.09 -6.67 4.77
CA LEU A 135 -1.78 -5.40 4.59
C LEU A 135 -1.23 -4.36 5.57
N SER A 136 -1.68 -3.12 5.42
CA SER A 136 -1.25 -2.01 6.27
C SER A 136 -1.50 -2.23 7.77
N ASP A 137 -2.55 -2.98 8.13
CA ASP A 137 -2.88 -3.29 9.51
C ASP A 137 -1.90 -4.30 10.11
N ASP A 138 -1.40 -5.22 9.29
CA ASP A 138 -0.37 -6.19 9.70
C ASP A 138 1.00 -5.51 9.88
N VAL A 139 1.35 -4.59 8.97
CA VAL A 139 2.70 -3.98 8.94
C VAL A 139 2.81 -2.78 9.86
N TYR A 140 1.78 -1.93 9.89
CA TYR A 140 1.82 -0.60 10.51
C TYR A 140 0.71 -0.36 11.55
N GLY A 141 -0.22 -1.31 11.72
CA GLY A 141 -1.40 -1.10 12.58
C GLY A 141 -2.38 -0.05 12.03
N VAL A 142 -2.27 0.31 10.75
CA VAL A 142 -3.19 1.23 10.08
C VAL A 142 -4.23 0.42 9.32
N LYS A 143 -5.52 0.70 9.55
CA LYS A 143 -6.60 -0.06 8.93
C LYS A 143 -6.49 0.01 7.40
N SER A 144 -6.37 -1.15 6.74
CA SER A 144 -6.34 -1.23 5.28
C SER A 144 -7.71 -0.95 4.65
N SER A 145 -7.68 -0.34 3.47
CA SER A 145 -8.82 -0.14 2.57
C SER A 145 -8.90 -1.21 1.47
N ILE A 146 -8.12 -2.29 1.57
CA ILE A 146 -8.05 -3.37 0.59
C ILE A 146 -8.85 -4.57 1.08
N LYS A 147 -9.77 -5.05 0.25
CA LYS A 147 -10.44 -6.33 0.43
C LYS A 147 -9.60 -7.43 -0.21
N VAL A 148 -9.38 -8.51 0.52
CA VAL A 148 -8.67 -9.70 0.02
C VAL A 148 -9.65 -10.84 -0.22
N MET A 149 -9.51 -11.51 -1.36
CA MET A 149 -10.22 -12.74 -1.68
C MET A 149 -9.21 -13.82 -2.08
N ALA A 150 -9.25 -14.97 -1.40
CA ALA A 150 -8.50 -16.14 -1.82
C ALA A 150 -9.13 -16.72 -3.09
N LEU A 151 -8.30 -17.10 -4.05
CA LEU A 151 -8.71 -17.69 -5.32
C LEU A 151 -8.28 -19.16 -5.40
N ASP A 152 -8.80 -19.86 -6.40
CA ASP A 152 -8.38 -21.24 -6.68
C ASP A 152 -6.91 -21.28 -7.12
N GLY A 153 -6.09 -22.00 -6.35
CA GLY A 153 -4.67 -22.25 -6.65
C GLY A 153 -3.74 -21.90 -5.48
N PRO A 154 -2.52 -22.46 -5.47
CA PRO A 154 -1.57 -22.21 -4.39
C PRO A 154 -1.11 -20.75 -4.40
N GLY A 155 -1.31 -20.07 -3.27
CA GLY A 155 -0.87 -18.69 -3.10
C GLY A 155 -1.57 -17.70 -4.04
N CYS A 156 -2.82 -17.99 -4.44
CA CYS A 156 -3.60 -17.15 -5.33
C CYS A 156 -4.54 -16.23 -4.55
N TYR A 157 -4.40 -14.92 -4.77
CA TYR A 157 -5.17 -13.89 -4.08
C TYR A 157 -5.59 -12.78 -5.05
N GLU A 158 -6.75 -12.18 -4.78
CA GLU A 158 -7.18 -10.91 -5.36
C GLU A 158 -7.27 -9.85 -4.27
N PHE A 159 -6.64 -8.70 -4.52
CA PHE A 159 -6.65 -7.51 -3.69
C PHE A 159 -7.48 -6.46 -4.42
N THR A 160 -8.59 -6.03 -3.83
CA THR A 160 -9.51 -5.07 -4.45
C THR A 160 -9.62 -3.84 -3.57
N ALA A 161 -9.50 -2.65 -4.16
CA ALA A 161 -9.75 -1.41 -3.44
C ALA A 161 -11.20 -1.32 -2.92
N THR A 162 -11.39 -0.74 -1.74
CA THR A 162 -12.73 -0.49 -1.17
C THR A 162 -12.99 0.97 -0.80
N GLU A 163 -11.97 1.82 -0.81
CA GLU A 163 -12.09 3.24 -0.49
C GLU A 163 -11.73 4.11 -1.69
N PHE A 164 -12.39 5.25 -1.76
CA PHE A 164 -12.11 6.27 -2.76
C PHE A 164 -10.73 6.88 -2.53
N GLY A 165 -9.95 6.98 -3.60
CA GLY A 165 -8.70 7.73 -3.62
C GLY A 165 -8.61 8.69 -4.81
N THR A 166 -7.90 9.79 -4.57
CA THR A 166 -7.49 10.78 -5.57
C THR A 166 -5.99 10.70 -5.70
N GLY A 167 -5.39 11.19 -6.79
CA GLY A 167 -3.93 11.20 -6.93
C GLY A 167 -3.14 11.99 -5.87
N ASP A 168 -3.83 12.53 -4.86
CA ASP A 168 -3.26 13.09 -3.64
C ASP A 168 -2.97 12.02 -2.58
N ASN A 169 -3.24 10.73 -2.80
CA ASN A 169 -2.86 9.61 -1.92
C ASN A 169 -1.59 8.88 -2.39
N ASN A 170 -0.98 9.31 -3.50
CA ASN A 170 0.25 8.72 -4.00
C ASN A 170 1.44 9.12 -3.11
N PRO A 171 2.28 8.15 -2.66
CA PRO A 171 3.54 8.50 -2.05
C PRO A 171 4.41 9.26 -3.05
N THR A 172 5.19 10.22 -2.55
CA THR A 172 6.17 10.94 -3.38
C THR A 172 7.51 10.23 -3.38
N LEU A 173 7.86 9.54 -2.28
CA LEU A 173 9.11 8.79 -2.15
C LEU A 173 8.85 7.46 -1.42
N ALA A 174 9.58 6.41 -1.79
CA ALA A 174 9.47 5.13 -1.10
C ALA A 174 9.86 5.26 0.39
N SER A 175 10.86 6.10 0.67
CA SER A 175 11.28 6.41 2.04
C SER A 175 10.18 7.04 2.91
N GLU A 176 9.08 7.56 2.35
CA GLU A 176 7.97 8.09 3.17
C GLU A 176 7.13 6.98 3.81
N ILE A 177 7.11 5.79 3.22
CA ILE A 177 6.26 4.68 3.64
C ILE A 177 7.04 3.50 4.23
N PHE A 178 8.37 3.56 4.27
CA PHE A 178 9.23 2.52 4.84
C PHE A 178 9.96 2.94 6.12
N LEU A 179 9.57 4.08 6.71
CA LEU A 179 10.00 4.50 8.04
C LEU A 179 9.21 3.76 9.13
N PRO A 180 9.68 3.72 10.39
CA PRO A 180 8.81 3.43 11.52
C PRO A 180 7.60 4.37 11.52
N VAL A 181 6.43 3.88 11.93
CA VAL A 181 5.17 4.66 11.92
C VAL A 181 5.31 5.96 12.70
N GLU A 182 6.09 5.96 13.78
CA GLU A 182 6.33 7.13 14.63
C GLU A 182 7.18 8.21 13.94
N GLU A 183 7.93 7.86 12.90
CA GLU A 183 8.75 8.75 12.09
C GLU A 183 8.05 9.20 10.79
N MET A 184 6.97 8.49 10.39
CA MET A 184 6.19 8.86 9.21
C MET A 184 5.40 10.15 9.44
N ASN A 185 5.24 10.93 8.38
CA ASN A 185 4.37 12.10 8.43
C ASN A 185 2.89 11.68 8.47
N THR A 186 2.04 12.55 9.01
CA THR A 186 0.59 12.29 9.12
C THR A 186 -0.07 12.07 7.76
N TYR A 187 0.48 12.63 6.69
CA TYR A 187 -0.05 12.43 5.35
C TYR A 187 0.13 10.98 4.88
N ALA A 188 1.32 10.39 5.02
CA ALA A 188 1.59 9.00 4.68
C ALA A 188 0.69 8.06 5.48
N ILE A 189 0.59 8.28 6.79
CA ILE A 189 -0.23 7.46 7.68
C ILE A 189 -1.71 7.50 7.28
N ASN A 190 -2.26 8.70 7.03
CA ASN A 190 -3.71 8.86 6.84
C ASN A 190 -4.17 8.69 5.40
N ASN A 191 -3.30 8.86 4.40
CA ASN A 191 -3.70 8.88 2.99
C ASN A 191 -2.99 7.82 2.16
N VAL A 192 -1.81 7.33 2.54
CA VAL A 192 -1.05 6.40 1.70
C VAL A 192 -1.15 4.98 2.23
N LEU A 193 -0.90 4.79 3.53
CA LEU A 193 -0.69 3.47 4.11
C LEU A 193 -1.90 2.55 3.98
N ASN A 194 -3.13 3.05 4.06
CA ASN A 194 -4.33 2.21 3.95
C ASN A 194 -4.47 1.55 2.55
N HIS A 195 -3.84 2.10 1.51
CA HIS A 195 -3.91 1.64 0.11
C HIS A 195 -2.71 0.78 -0.32
N LEU A 196 -2.06 0.11 0.63
CA LEU A 196 -0.85 -0.67 0.42
C LEU A 196 -1.07 -2.18 0.65
N VAL A 197 -0.43 -3.01 -0.18
CA VAL A 197 -0.25 -4.45 0.03
C VAL A 197 1.19 -4.86 -0.23
N ALA A 198 1.75 -5.64 0.69
CA ALA A 198 3.02 -6.33 0.52
C ALA A 198 2.76 -7.78 0.09
N ILE A 199 3.45 -8.26 -0.94
CA ILE A 199 3.30 -9.63 -1.45
C ILE A 199 4.68 -10.28 -1.47
N THR A 200 4.83 -11.40 -0.76
CA THR A 200 6.09 -12.13 -0.64
C THR A 200 6.09 -13.36 -1.56
N PHE A 201 7.12 -13.48 -2.40
CA PHE A 201 7.38 -14.59 -3.29
C PHE A 201 8.50 -15.50 -2.77
N PRO A 202 8.50 -16.80 -3.11
CA PRO A 202 9.48 -17.73 -2.59
C PRO A 202 10.86 -17.54 -3.21
N ALA A 203 11.88 -17.85 -2.42
CA ALA A 203 13.24 -18.07 -2.90
C ALA A 203 13.28 -19.04 -4.09
N GLY A 204 14.26 -18.85 -4.98
CA GLY A 204 14.44 -19.61 -6.22
C GLY A 204 13.59 -19.12 -7.39
N SER A 205 12.65 -18.20 -7.17
CA SER A 205 11.86 -17.58 -8.23
C SER A 205 12.71 -16.65 -9.09
N SER A 206 12.49 -16.66 -10.40
CA SER A 206 13.10 -15.71 -11.35
C SER A 206 12.13 -14.61 -11.80
N GLY A 207 10.94 -14.60 -11.23
CA GLY A 207 9.87 -13.70 -11.63
C GLY A 207 8.53 -14.11 -11.03
N PHE A 208 7.48 -13.36 -11.37
CA PHE A 208 6.11 -13.59 -10.96
C PHE A 208 5.14 -12.91 -11.94
N ASP A 209 3.88 -13.35 -11.95
CA ASP A 209 2.84 -12.75 -12.77
C ASP A 209 1.83 -12.01 -11.90
N VAL A 210 1.39 -10.84 -12.36
CA VAL A 210 0.34 -10.04 -11.73
C VAL A 210 -0.68 -9.65 -12.78
N ARG A 211 -1.96 -9.88 -12.50
CA ARG A 211 -3.06 -9.27 -13.25
C ARG A 211 -3.51 -8.01 -12.52
N TYR A 212 -3.35 -6.87 -13.18
CA TYR A 212 -3.88 -5.59 -12.73
C TYR A 212 -5.13 -5.24 -13.54
N SER A 213 -6.20 -4.87 -12.87
CA SER A 213 -7.49 -4.55 -13.48
C SER A 213 -8.08 -3.28 -12.91
N ILE A 214 -8.80 -2.55 -13.75
CA ILE A 214 -9.56 -1.35 -13.38
C ILE A 214 -11.00 -1.56 -13.84
N SER A 215 -11.97 -1.43 -12.93
CA SER A 215 -13.39 -1.49 -13.30
C SER A 215 -13.78 -0.31 -14.20
N ALA A 216 -14.92 -0.43 -14.88
CA ALA A 216 -15.41 0.64 -15.75
C ALA A 216 -15.58 1.97 -15.01
N ALA A 217 -15.26 3.08 -15.68
CA ALA A 217 -15.71 4.40 -15.24
C ALA A 217 -17.22 4.55 -15.50
N GLU A 218 -17.82 5.58 -14.89
CA GLU A 218 -19.19 6.00 -15.26
C GLU A 218 -19.29 6.33 -16.78
N PHE A 219 -18.22 6.91 -17.34
CA PHE A 219 -18.09 7.24 -18.76
C PHE A 219 -16.90 6.50 -19.39
N PRO A 220 -17.14 5.34 -20.04
CA PRO A 220 -16.08 4.47 -20.55
C PRO A 220 -15.08 5.17 -21.47
N GLY A 221 -13.80 4.82 -21.35
CA GLY A 221 -12.71 5.22 -22.25
C GLY A 221 -12.16 6.62 -22.01
N THR A 222 -12.65 7.33 -20.99
CA THR A 222 -12.16 8.68 -20.66
C THR A 222 -11.18 8.70 -19.50
N SER A 223 -11.05 7.58 -18.78
CA SER A 223 -10.43 7.49 -17.47
C SER A 223 -9.45 6.31 -17.37
N GLY A 224 -8.73 6.25 -16.25
CA GLY A 224 -7.76 5.21 -15.95
C GLY A 224 -7.07 5.50 -14.62
N ARG A 225 -6.33 4.52 -14.13
CA ARG A 225 -5.63 4.57 -12.84
C ARG A 225 -4.17 4.15 -13.01
N ASN A 226 -3.39 4.34 -11.96
CA ASN A 226 -2.01 3.92 -11.90
C ASN A 226 -1.88 2.97 -10.72
N VAL A 227 -1.22 1.85 -10.91
CA VAL A 227 -0.65 1.12 -9.78
C VAL A 227 0.82 1.51 -9.65
N LEU A 228 1.22 1.82 -8.42
CA LEU A 228 2.62 2.06 -8.06
C LEU A 228 3.17 0.81 -7.39
N PHE A 229 4.41 0.45 -7.69
CA PHE A 229 5.07 -0.65 -7.00
C PHE A 229 6.54 -0.40 -6.77
N THR A 230 7.08 -1.03 -5.72
CA THR A 230 8.49 -0.98 -5.38
C THR A 230 8.88 -2.25 -4.63
N SER A 231 10.16 -2.54 -4.58
CA SER A 231 10.71 -3.61 -3.75
C SER A 231 11.87 -3.14 -2.88
N TYR A 232 11.80 -1.87 -2.50
CA TYR A 232 12.70 -1.28 -1.53
C TYR A 232 12.60 -2.00 -0.18
N THR A 233 13.45 -3.00 0.03
CA THR A 233 13.57 -3.81 1.26
C THR A 233 14.59 -3.23 2.24
N GLN A 234 15.43 -2.28 1.80
CA GLN A 234 16.61 -1.83 2.55
C GLN A 234 16.34 -1.15 3.90
N ALA A 235 15.11 -0.73 4.21
CA ALA A 235 14.83 0.04 5.43
C ALA A 235 14.43 -0.80 6.66
N MET A 236 13.95 -2.03 6.51
CA MET A 236 13.32 -2.74 7.64
C MET A 236 14.23 -3.73 8.37
N GLU A 237 15.27 -4.28 7.74
CA GLU A 237 16.09 -5.34 8.36
C GLU A 237 17.14 -4.83 9.36
N GLY A 238 17.41 -3.51 9.41
CA GLY A 238 18.23 -2.90 10.46
C GLY A 238 17.48 -2.61 11.77
N ARG A 239 16.14 -2.70 11.77
CA ARG A 239 15.28 -2.37 12.90
C ARG A 239 14.15 -3.38 12.96
N SER A 240 14.40 -4.53 13.60
CA SER A 240 13.31 -5.44 13.95
C SER A 240 12.21 -4.64 14.67
N PRO A 241 10.97 -4.57 14.15
CA PRO A 241 9.89 -3.78 14.75
C PRO A 241 9.48 -4.29 16.15
N CYS A 242 10.07 -5.42 16.57
CA CYS A 242 9.82 -6.08 17.84
C CYS A 242 11.11 -6.37 18.62
N GLN A 243 12.19 -5.57 18.50
CA GLN A 243 13.17 -5.61 19.60
C GLN A 243 12.46 -5.08 20.85
N PRO A 244 12.32 -5.88 21.92
CA PRO A 244 11.78 -5.37 23.17
C PRO A 244 12.65 -4.18 23.56
N LEU A 245 12.02 -3.03 23.84
CA LEU A 245 12.71 -1.88 24.42
C LEU A 245 13.62 -2.42 25.53
N ALA A 246 14.92 -2.12 25.45
CA ALA A 246 15.84 -2.48 26.51
C ALA A 246 15.20 -2.04 27.84
N PRO A 247 15.11 -2.92 28.85
CA PRO A 247 14.50 -2.56 30.11
C PRO A 247 15.14 -1.26 30.60
N PRO A 248 14.35 -0.29 31.09
CA PRO A 248 14.87 0.98 31.53
C PRO A 248 16.05 0.71 32.47
N PRO A 249 17.18 1.44 32.33
CA PRO A 249 18.35 1.20 33.17
C PRO A 249 17.90 1.18 34.62
N LEU A 250 18.22 0.09 35.31
CA LEU A 250 17.94 -0.07 36.74
C LEU A 250 18.40 1.21 37.43
N GLN A 251 17.45 1.98 37.97
CA GLN A 251 17.76 3.15 38.75
C GLN A 251 18.44 2.68 40.04
N THR A 252 19.76 2.56 40.00
CA THR A 252 20.60 2.36 41.18
C THR A 252 20.63 3.69 41.93
N GLY A 253 19.59 3.95 42.73
CA GLY A 253 19.48 5.24 43.39
C GLY A 253 18.23 5.44 44.22
N SER A 254 17.86 4.46 45.05
CA SER A 254 17.06 4.77 46.23
C SER A 254 17.63 4.04 47.43
N THR A 255 18.37 4.80 48.24
CA THR A 255 18.77 4.45 49.60
C THR A 255 17.51 4.20 50.42
N ALA A 256 17.07 2.94 50.47
CA ALA A 256 16.04 2.50 51.37
C ALA A 256 16.56 2.62 52.81
N VAL A 257 15.89 3.45 53.60
CA VAL A 257 16.04 3.56 55.04
C VAL A 257 15.71 2.21 55.67
N LEU A 258 16.64 1.69 56.46
CA LEU A 258 16.52 0.49 57.29
C LEU A 258 15.28 0.58 58.19
N GLY A 259 14.35 -0.36 58.02
CA GLY A 259 13.26 -0.66 58.95
C GLY A 259 13.15 -2.16 59.16
N SER A 260 13.29 -2.59 60.41
CA SER A 260 13.50 -3.96 60.89
C SER A 260 12.47 -5.03 60.47
N VAL A 261 13.04 -6.18 60.11
CA VAL A 261 12.73 -7.57 60.52
C VAL A 261 11.43 -7.82 61.31
N VAL A 262 10.54 -8.64 60.73
CA VAL A 262 9.90 -9.77 61.44
C VAL A 262 9.85 -10.96 60.48
N ALA A 263 10.56 -12.03 60.83
CA ALA A 263 10.48 -13.32 60.18
C ALA A 263 9.33 -14.13 60.77
N PHE A 264 8.56 -14.83 59.94
CA PHE A 264 7.85 -16.04 60.32
C PHE A 264 8.18 -17.14 59.32
N ALA A 265 8.72 -18.23 59.85
CA ALA A 265 8.98 -19.47 59.15
C ALA A 265 7.93 -20.51 59.57
N SER A 266 7.48 -21.33 58.62
CA SER A 266 7.06 -22.73 58.82
C SER A 266 7.08 -23.38 57.43
N SER A 267 7.97 -24.34 57.11
CA SER A 267 7.90 -25.78 57.43
C SER A 267 6.53 -26.37 57.11
N GLN A 268 6.29 -27.43 56.35
CA GLN A 268 6.99 -28.69 56.06
C GLN A 268 6.12 -29.35 54.95
N ALA A 269 6.69 -29.91 53.87
CA ALA A 269 7.08 -31.32 53.69
C ALA A 269 6.00 -32.26 53.08
N ARG A 270 6.51 -33.06 52.12
CA ARG A 270 6.19 -34.45 51.74
C ARG A 270 4.96 -34.79 50.87
N ASP A 271 5.30 -35.23 49.65
CA ASP A 271 5.28 -36.61 49.14
C ASP A 271 4.00 -37.48 49.19
N ASP A 272 3.76 -38.06 48.00
CA ASP A 272 3.26 -39.41 47.67
C ASP A 272 1.78 -39.67 47.30
N ALA A 273 1.66 -40.12 46.03
CA ALA A 273 1.01 -41.33 45.52
C ALA A 273 -0.51 -41.42 45.27
N ASP A 274 -0.81 -41.79 44.02
CA ASP A 274 -1.87 -42.66 43.47
C ASP A 274 -3.12 -42.97 44.30
N ASP A 275 -4.31 -42.62 43.76
CA ASP A 275 -5.42 -43.58 43.64
C ASP A 275 -6.51 -43.11 42.64
N ALA A 276 -7.23 -44.08 42.09
CA ALA A 276 -8.13 -43.99 40.95
C ALA A 276 -9.60 -43.67 41.29
N ARG A 277 -10.24 -43.03 40.30
CA ARG A 277 -11.68 -43.01 39.92
C ARG A 277 -12.69 -42.05 40.59
N PRO A 278 -13.73 -41.62 39.82
CA PRO A 278 -14.51 -40.41 40.05
C PRO A 278 -15.87 -40.68 40.73
N PRO A 279 -16.63 -39.63 41.10
CA PRO A 279 -17.76 -39.26 40.24
C PRO A 279 -18.15 -37.76 40.20
N ASN A 280 -18.74 -37.40 39.06
CA ASN A 280 -19.83 -36.48 38.74
C ASN A 280 -20.40 -35.47 39.76
N ASP A 281 -20.85 -34.35 39.15
CA ASP A 281 -21.93 -33.42 39.52
C ASP A 281 -21.59 -32.20 40.39
N ALA A 282 -21.36 -31.06 39.73
CA ALA A 282 -22.24 -29.87 39.78
C ALA A 282 -21.59 -28.64 39.09
N PRO A 283 -22.34 -27.82 38.33
CA PRO A 283 -21.84 -26.57 37.78
C PRO A 283 -21.83 -25.45 38.83
N LEU A 284 -20.68 -24.79 38.98
CA LEU A 284 -20.53 -23.54 39.72
C LEU A 284 -21.09 -22.39 38.86
N ASP A 285 -22.24 -21.88 39.27
CA ASP A 285 -22.90 -20.69 38.73
C ASP A 285 -22.25 -19.44 39.34
N ILE A 286 -21.40 -18.74 38.58
CA ILE A 286 -20.82 -17.44 38.96
C ILE A 286 -21.68 -16.34 38.33
N SER A 287 -22.73 -15.93 39.04
CA SER A 287 -23.52 -14.76 38.68
C SER A 287 -22.82 -13.47 39.15
N VAL A 288 -22.10 -12.80 38.24
CA VAL A 288 -21.59 -11.43 38.45
C VAL A 288 -22.72 -10.43 38.18
N ARG A 289 -23.26 -9.82 39.23
CA ARG A 289 -24.15 -8.66 39.13
C ARG A 289 -23.33 -7.40 38.85
N LEU A 290 -23.45 -6.85 37.65
CA LEU A 290 -23.03 -5.47 37.35
C LEU A 290 -24.22 -4.54 37.55
N THR A 291 -24.09 -3.59 38.47
CA THR A 291 -25.00 -2.44 38.61
C THR A 291 -24.59 -1.35 37.61
N PRO A 292 -25.50 -0.74 36.83
CA PRO A 292 -25.17 0.44 36.06
C PRO A 292 -25.16 1.68 36.96
N SER A 293 -24.06 2.42 37.01
CA SER A 293 -24.06 3.79 37.49
C SER A 293 -24.29 4.72 36.30
N VAL A 294 -25.37 5.50 36.38
CA VAL A 294 -25.73 6.52 35.40
C VAL A 294 -25.14 7.82 35.91
N ASN A 295 -24.06 8.30 35.30
CA ASN A 295 -23.60 9.67 35.46
C ASN A 295 -23.76 10.39 34.12
N SER A 296 -24.80 11.22 34.04
CA SER A 296 -25.01 12.21 33.00
C SER A 296 -23.95 13.29 33.10
N LEU A 297 -23.20 13.51 32.03
CA LEU A 297 -22.27 14.64 31.89
C LEU A 297 -22.79 15.55 30.78
N THR A 298 -23.54 16.56 31.18
CA THR A 298 -23.91 17.69 30.32
C THR A 298 -22.68 18.58 30.16
N MET A 299 -21.93 18.40 29.08
CA MET A 299 -20.78 19.24 28.78
C MET A 299 -21.23 20.44 27.92
N LEU A 300 -21.53 21.55 28.58
CA LEU A 300 -21.73 22.86 27.94
C LEU A 300 -20.35 23.45 27.61
N VAL A 301 -19.86 23.19 26.40
CA VAL A 301 -18.64 23.83 25.88
C VAL A 301 -19.00 25.21 25.35
N SER A 302 -18.90 26.22 26.22
CA SER A 302 -18.87 27.63 25.83
C SER A 302 -17.44 28.04 25.49
N ASP A 303 -16.88 27.49 24.40
CA ASP A 303 -15.56 27.90 23.91
C ASP A 303 -15.71 28.89 22.74
N ARG A 304 -15.31 30.15 22.99
CA ARG A 304 -15.33 31.24 22.00
C ARG A 304 -14.47 30.93 20.77
N ARG A 305 -13.50 30.01 20.90
CA ARG A 305 -12.66 29.57 19.77
C ARG A 305 -13.43 28.68 18.79
N PHE A 306 -14.38 27.88 19.29
CA PHE A 306 -15.20 27.01 18.45
C PHE A 306 -16.19 27.82 17.58
N ILE A 307 -16.76 28.89 18.15
CA ILE A 307 -17.63 29.82 17.42
C ILE A 307 -16.85 30.57 16.33
N LEU A 308 -15.59 30.94 16.59
CA LEU A 308 -14.75 31.61 15.60
C LEU A 308 -14.40 30.69 14.43
N VAL A 309 -14.08 29.42 14.69
CA VAL A 309 -13.78 28.42 13.64
C VAL A 309 -15.00 28.17 12.75
N LEU A 310 -16.20 28.04 13.34
CA LEU A 310 -17.46 27.92 12.59
C LEU A 310 -17.77 29.16 11.74
N ALA A 311 -17.53 30.36 12.28
CA ALA A 311 -17.78 31.61 11.55
C ALA A 311 -16.82 31.79 10.36
N VAL A 312 -15.53 31.45 10.52
CA VAL A 312 -14.54 31.50 9.43
C VAL A 312 -14.86 30.44 8.37
N GLY A 313 -15.25 29.23 8.78
CA GLY A 313 -15.69 28.19 7.85
C GLY A 313 -16.88 28.62 6.99
N LEU A 314 -17.91 29.22 7.60
CA LEU A 314 -19.09 29.75 6.89
C LEU A 314 -18.74 30.90 5.93
N LEU A 315 -17.81 31.78 6.28
CA LEU A 315 -17.33 32.85 5.40
C LEU A 315 -16.55 32.31 4.19
N CYS A 316 -15.73 31.28 4.38
CA CYS A 316 -15.03 30.63 3.27
C CYS A 316 -16.02 29.98 2.29
N VAL A 317 -17.02 29.24 2.78
CA VAL A 317 -18.04 28.62 1.92
C VAL A 317 -18.83 29.68 1.15
N ALA A 318 -19.23 30.78 1.79
CA ALA A 318 -19.93 31.87 1.12
C ALA A 318 -19.10 32.54 0.01
N SER A 319 -17.78 32.71 0.22
CA SER A 319 -16.89 33.29 -0.79
C SER A 319 -16.73 32.39 -2.03
N SER A 320 -16.68 31.07 -1.83
CA SER A 320 -16.58 30.10 -2.92
C SER A 320 -17.85 30.09 -3.79
N PHE A 321 -19.03 30.22 -3.17
CA PHE A 321 -20.30 30.35 -3.91
C PHE A 321 -20.38 31.64 -4.74
N LEU A 322 -19.87 32.77 -4.23
CA LEU A 322 -19.82 34.04 -4.96
C LEU A 322 -18.87 33.99 -6.18
N CYS A 323 -17.71 33.34 -6.04
CA CYS A 323 -16.80 33.13 -7.17
C CYS A 323 -17.43 32.23 -8.25
N PHE A 324 -18.15 31.17 -7.85
CA PHE A 324 -18.81 30.27 -8.78
C PHE A 324 -19.90 30.97 -9.61
N PHE A 325 -20.68 31.85 -8.97
CA PHE A 325 -21.69 32.66 -9.66
C PHE A 325 -21.09 33.65 -10.67
N PHE A 326 -19.93 34.24 -10.37
CA PHE A 326 -19.26 35.19 -11.27
C PHE A 326 -18.73 34.50 -12.55
N PHE A 327 -18.21 33.28 -12.44
CA PHE A 327 -17.76 32.52 -13.61
C PHE A 327 -18.93 32.05 -14.49
N PHE A 328 -20.04 31.64 -13.88
CA PHE A 328 -21.21 31.19 -14.64
C PHE A 328 -21.88 32.34 -15.42
N TYR A 329 -21.95 33.54 -14.83
CA TYR A 329 -22.53 34.70 -15.52
C TYR A 329 -21.65 35.22 -16.67
N SER A 330 -20.32 35.13 -16.53
CA SER A 330 -19.38 35.57 -17.55
C SER A 330 -19.38 34.66 -18.80
N GLY A 331 -19.56 33.34 -18.61
CA GLY A 331 -19.65 32.38 -19.71
C GLY A 331 -20.90 32.54 -20.58
N LEU A 332 -22.04 32.86 -19.96
CA LEU A 332 -23.33 33.04 -20.67
C LEU A 332 -23.37 34.31 -21.53
N ALA A 333 -22.62 35.35 -21.16
CA ALA A 333 -22.52 36.58 -21.96
C ALA A 333 -21.70 36.39 -23.26
N SER A 334 -20.71 35.49 -23.26
CA SER A 334 -19.83 35.27 -24.41
C SER A 334 -20.49 34.44 -25.54
N SER A 335 -21.44 33.57 -25.19
CA SER A 335 -22.04 32.64 -26.17
C SER A 335 -23.09 33.26 -27.11
N ARG A 336 -23.52 34.51 -26.89
CA ARG A 336 -24.49 35.20 -27.77
C ARG A 336 -23.88 35.91 -28.98
N LYS A 337 -22.54 36.00 -29.10
CA LYS A 337 -21.91 36.81 -30.15
C LYS A 337 -21.41 36.03 -31.39
N VAL A 338 -21.48 34.70 -31.41
CA VAL A 338 -20.84 33.88 -32.46
C VAL A 338 -21.82 33.33 -33.52
N ARG A 339 -23.13 33.59 -33.41
CA ARG A 339 -24.14 32.97 -34.30
C ARG A 339 -24.71 33.86 -35.42
N LEU A 340 -23.92 34.78 -35.98
CA LEU A 340 -24.41 35.70 -37.03
C LEU A 340 -23.54 35.83 -38.30
N GLU A 341 -22.43 35.10 -38.45
CA GLU A 341 -21.52 35.30 -39.61
C GLU A 341 -21.20 34.06 -40.47
N ALA A 342 -22.05 33.03 -40.48
CA ALA A 342 -21.85 31.85 -41.33
C ALA A 342 -22.93 31.68 -42.41
N ARG A 343 -23.08 32.64 -43.32
CA ARG A 343 -23.77 32.44 -44.62
C ARG A 343 -23.18 33.33 -45.72
N ARG A 344 -22.18 32.83 -46.45
CA ARG A 344 -21.97 33.07 -47.88
C ARG A 344 -20.77 32.25 -48.38
N ALA A 345 -21.06 31.20 -49.14
CA ALA A 345 -20.11 30.58 -50.06
C ALA A 345 -20.79 30.45 -51.44
N PRO A 346 -20.10 30.72 -52.55
CA PRO A 346 -20.68 30.72 -53.88
C PRO A 346 -20.75 29.31 -54.48
N ARG A 347 -21.76 29.07 -55.33
CA ARG A 347 -21.90 27.86 -56.15
C ARG A 347 -20.87 27.85 -57.29
N PRO A 348 -20.22 26.72 -57.59
CA PRO A 348 -19.48 26.57 -58.83
C PRO A 348 -20.42 26.15 -59.98
N THR A 349 -20.13 26.68 -61.17
CA THR A 349 -20.64 26.25 -62.47
C THR A 349 -19.82 25.11 -63.04
#